data_AF-A0A077D556-F1
#
_entry.id   AF-A0A077D556-F1
#
_cell.length_a   1.000
_cell.length_b   1.000
_cell.length_c   1.000
_cell.angle_alpha   90.00
_cell.angle_beta   90.00
_cell.angle_gamma   90.00
#
_symmetry.space_group_name_H-M   'P 1'
#
loop_
_entity.id
_entity.type
_entity.pdbx_description
1 polymer ?
#
loop_
_entity_poly.entity_id
_entity_poly.type
_entity_poly.pdbx_seq_one_letter_code
_entity_poly.pdbx_strand_id
1 'polypeptide(L)'
;MNYTNYILAFQLCVIFCSSGYYCQAMFFKEIEDLKEYFNASNPDVADGGPLFLDILKNWREESDKTIIQSQIVSFYLKLFENFKDNQIIQRSMDTIKEDMLVRFFNNSSSKREDFLKLIRIPVNDLQVQRKAINELIKVMNDLSPRSNLRKRKRSHSVFPGRRASK
;
A
#
# COMPACT_ATOMS: atom_id res chain seq x y z
N MET A 1 35.23 4.24 -31.98
CA MET A 1 34.39 3.03 -32.06
C MET A 1 33.31 3.12 -30.99
N ASN A 2 32.24 3.89 -31.23
CA ASN A 2 31.18 4.14 -30.25
C ASN A 2 29.83 3.54 -30.66
N TYR A 3 29.69 3.07 -31.90
CA TYR A 3 28.43 2.56 -32.45
C TYR A 3 27.95 1.27 -31.75
N THR A 4 28.86 0.42 -31.30
CA THR A 4 28.52 -0.83 -30.58
C THR A 4 27.84 -0.54 -29.24
N ASN A 5 28.25 0.51 -28.52
CA ASN A 5 27.61 0.92 -27.26
C ASN A 5 26.21 1.51 -27.49
N TYR A 6 26.00 2.25 -28.59
CA TYR A 6 24.67 2.77 -28.94
C TYR A 6 23.71 1.65 -29.36
N ILE A 7 24.18 0.64 -30.10
CA ILE A 7 23.38 -0.52 -30.48
C ILE A 7 22.98 -1.34 -29.24
N LEU A 8 23.92 -1.57 -28.32
CA LEU A 8 23.64 -2.26 -27.05
C LEU A 8 22.64 -1.48 -26.18
N ALA A 9 22.80 -0.15 -26.06
CA ALA A 9 21.87 0.69 -25.32
C ALA A 9 20.46 0.67 -25.95
N PHE A 10 20.36 0.68 -27.28
CA PHE A 10 19.09 0.59 -27.99
C PHE A 10 18.42 -0.77 -27.80
N GLN A 11 19.17 -1.87 -27.88
CA GLN A 11 18.63 -3.21 -27.62
C GLN A 11 18.15 -3.37 -26.17
N LEU A 12 18.89 -2.84 -25.20
CA LEU A 12 18.45 -2.81 -23.80
C LEU A 12 17.16 -1.98 -23.64
N CYS A 13 17.05 -0.79 -24.26
CA CYS A 13 15.82 0.00 -24.23
C CYS A 13 14.62 -0.74 -24.83
N VAL A 14 14.78 -1.45 -25.94
CA VAL A 14 13.69 -2.22 -26.56
C VAL A 14 13.26 -3.39 -25.67
N ILE A 15 14.19 -4.08 -25.01
CA ILE A 15 13.89 -5.18 -24.08
C ILE A 15 13.20 -4.66 -22.80
N PHE A 16 13.67 -3.54 -22.23
CA PHE A 16 13.07 -2.93 -21.04
C PHE A 16 11.70 -2.27 -21.32
N CYS A 17 11.51 -1.65 -22.48
CA CYS A 17 10.22 -1.07 -22.86
C CYS A 17 9.18 -2.16 -23.20
N SER A 18 9.61 -3.25 -23.84
CA SER A 18 8.70 -4.36 -24.17
C SER A 18 8.27 -5.14 -22.93
N SER A 19 9.18 -5.42 -21.98
CA SER A 19 8.84 -6.17 -20.76
C SER A 19 7.78 -5.46 -19.91
N GLY A 20 7.84 -4.13 -19.78
CA GLY A 20 6.81 -3.34 -19.10
C GLY A 20 5.44 -3.43 -19.77
N TYR A 21 5.41 -3.36 -21.12
CA TYR A 21 4.17 -3.43 -21.89
C TYR A 21 3.52 -4.83 -21.86
N TYR A 22 4.33 -5.89 -21.99
CA TYR A 22 3.85 -7.28 -21.91
C TYR A 22 3.29 -7.61 -20.53
N CYS A 23 3.94 -7.16 -19.45
CA CYS A 23 3.44 -7.34 -18.08
C CYS A 23 2.10 -6.61 -17.85
N GLN A 24 1.95 -5.39 -18.38
CA GLN A 24 0.70 -4.64 -18.27
C GLN A 24 -0.45 -5.27 -19.08
N ALA A 25 -0.16 -5.77 -20.28
CA ALA A 25 -1.15 -6.46 -21.11
C ALA A 25 -1.63 -7.77 -20.47
N MET A 26 -0.72 -8.53 -19.84
CA MET A 26 -1.06 -9.75 -19.12
C MET A 26 -1.95 -9.44 -17.91
N PHE A 27 -1.62 -8.43 -17.12
CA PHE A 27 -2.42 -8.00 -15.97
C PHE A 27 -3.86 -7.63 -16.35
N PHE A 28 -4.06 -6.85 -17.42
CA PHE A 28 -5.40 -6.50 -17.88
C PHE A 28 -6.19 -7.70 -18.37
N LYS A 29 -5.53 -8.66 -19.03
CA LYS A 29 -6.19 -9.89 -19.46
C LYS A 29 -6.72 -10.69 -18.28
N GLU A 30 -5.90 -10.90 -17.25
CA GLU A 30 -6.32 -11.63 -16.04
C GLU A 30 -7.48 -10.92 -15.30
N ILE A 31 -7.54 -9.58 -15.36
CA ILE A 31 -8.69 -8.81 -14.83
C ILE A 31 -9.95 -9.09 -15.65
N GLU A 32 -9.84 -9.12 -16.97
CA GLU A 32 -11.00 -9.37 -17.83
C GLU A 32 -11.53 -10.78 -17.64
N ASP A 33 -10.64 -11.78 -17.51
CA ASP A 33 -10.99 -13.17 -17.19
C ASP A 33 -11.73 -13.26 -15.84
N LEU A 34 -11.30 -12.51 -14.82
CA LEU A 34 -12.02 -12.41 -13.54
C LEU A 34 -13.38 -11.71 -13.69
N LYS A 35 -13.46 -10.63 -14.47
CA LYS A 35 -14.71 -9.91 -14.71
C LYS A 35 -15.73 -10.81 -15.40
N GLU A 36 -15.30 -11.59 -16.38
CA GLU A 36 -16.14 -12.56 -17.06
C GLU A 36 -16.63 -13.64 -16.07
N TYR A 37 -15.72 -14.21 -15.26
CA TYR A 37 -16.07 -15.23 -14.28
C TYR A 37 -17.11 -14.76 -13.26
N PHE A 38 -16.96 -13.54 -12.73
CA PHE A 38 -17.89 -12.96 -11.76
C PHE A 38 -19.12 -12.29 -12.39
N ASN A 39 -19.24 -12.33 -13.72
CA ASN A 39 -20.28 -11.61 -14.46
C ASN A 39 -20.31 -10.10 -14.14
N ALA A 40 -19.14 -9.53 -13.87
CA ALA A 40 -18.95 -8.16 -13.37
C ALA A 40 -19.17 -7.07 -14.43
N SER A 41 -19.47 -7.46 -15.67
CA SER A 41 -19.76 -6.56 -16.79
C SER A 41 -21.27 -6.35 -17.01
N ASN A 42 -22.12 -7.03 -16.23
CA ASN A 42 -23.56 -6.81 -16.33
C ASN A 42 -23.98 -5.42 -15.81
N PRO A 43 -25.09 -4.87 -16.34
CA PRO A 43 -25.57 -3.56 -15.92
C PRO A 43 -25.95 -3.46 -14.43
N ASP A 44 -26.41 -4.54 -13.82
CA ASP A 44 -26.83 -4.60 -12.40
C ASP A 44 -25.66 -4.38 -11.44
N VAL A 45 -24.42 -4.61 -11.87
CA VAL A 45 -23.21 -4.36 -11.08
C VAL A 45 -23.00 -2.87 -10.80
N ALA A 46 -23.57 -1.99 -11.64
CA ALA A 46 -23.51 -0.55 -11.43
C ALA A 46 -24.56 -0.06 -10.39
N ASP A 47 -25.51 -0.91 -10.01
CA ASP A 47 -26.54 -0.54 -9.04
C ASP A 47 -25.92 -0.32 -7.64
N GLY A 48 -26.33 0.75 -6.97
CA GLY A 48 -25.76 1.14 -5.67
C GLY A 48 -24.45 1.94 -5.75
N GLY A 49 -23.92 2.18 -6.96
CA GLY A 49 -22.73 3.01 -7.18
C GLY A 49 -21.41 2.28 -6.90
N PRO A 50 -20.26 2.93 -7.12
CA PRO A 50 -18.96 2.29 -7.02
C PRO A 50 -18.53 2.07 -5.57
N LEU A 51 -18.03 0.86 -5.25
CA LEU A 51 -17.60 0.50 -3.90
C LEU A 51 -16.40 1.33 -3.38
N PHE A 52 -15.39 1.54 -4.23
CA PHE A 52 -14.11 2.15 -3.82
C PHE A 52 -13.79 3.47 -4.51
N LEU A 53 -14.26 3.66 -5.75
CA LEU A 53 -13.82 4.76 -6.59
C LEU A 53 -14.19 6.12 -6.02
N ASP A 54 -15.38 6.25 -5.45
CA ASP A 54 -15.81 7.52 -4.87
C ASP A 54 -15.10 7.83 -3.55
N ILE A 55 -14.77 6.80 -2.76
CA ILE A 55 -13.93 6.95 -1.57
C ILE A 55 -12.54 7.43 -1.99
N LEU A 56 -11.91 6.78 -2.98
CA LEU A 56 -10.57 7.13 -3.45
C LEU A 56 -10.48 8.56 -4.02
N LYS A 57 -11.53 9.06 -4.66
CA LYS A 57 -11.58 10.45 -5.20
C LYS A 57 -11.54 11.51 -4.10
N ASN A 58 -12.01 11.20 -2.90
CA ASN A 58 -12.11 12.17 -1.81
C ASN A 58 -10.75 12.49 -1.18
N TRP A 59 -9.77 11.59 -1.30
CA TRP A 59 -8.46 11.72 -0.64
C TRP A 59 -7.40 12.19 -1.63
N ARG A 60 -6.96 13.44 -1.47
CA ARG A 60 -5.92 14.06 -2.32
C ARG A 60 -4.51 13.93 -1.76
N GLU A 61 -4.38 13.89 -0.43
CA GLU A 61 -3.07 13.72 0.22
C GLU A 61 -2.60 12.28 0.09
N GLU A 62 -1.34 12.07 -0.30
CA GLU A 62 -0.78 10.72 -0.50
C GLU A 62 -0.80 9.91 0.81
N SER A 63 -0.56 10.55 1.95
CA SER A 63 -0.64 9.94 3.29
C SER A 63 -2.04 9.35 3.55
N ASP A 64 -3.08 10.15 3.42
CA ASP A 64 -4.49 9.73 3.59
C ASP A 64 -4.88 8.66 2.57
N LYS A 65 -4.47 8.85 1.32
CA LYS A 65 -4.74 7.91 0.23
C LYS A 65 -4.12 6.54 0.51
N THR A 66 -2.88 6.48 1.01
CA THR A 66 -2.22 5.22 1.35
C THR A 66 -2.92 4.46 2.48
N ILE A 67 -3.52 5.17 3.45
CA ILE A 67 -4.32 4.56 4.52
C ILE A 67 -5.55 3.85 3.94
N ILE A 68 -6.27 4.53 3.04
CA ILE A 68 -7.47 3.98 2.40
C ILE A 68 -7.12 2.83 1.44
N GLN A 69 -6.06 3.00 0.65
CA GLN A 69 -5.56 1.95 -0.24
C GLN A 69 -5.14 0.70 0.55
N SER A 70 -4.52 0.86 1.72
CA SER A 70 -4.17 -0.26 2.61
C SER A 70 -5.39 -1.13 2.98
N GLN A 71 -6.54 -0.48 3.24
CA GLN A 71 -7.79 -1.19 3.53
C GLN A 71 -8.37 -1.87 2.28
N ILE A 72 -8.32 -1.21 1.12
CA ILE A 72 -8.78 -1.79 -0.16
C ILE A 72 -7.94 -3.02 -0.55
N VAL A 73 -6.61 -2.93 -0.41
CA VAL A 73 -5.71 -4.07 -0.65
C VAL A 73 -6.06 -5.22 0.29
N SER A 74 -6.23 -4.94 1.59
CA SER A 74 -6.65 -5.95 2.58
C SER A 74 -7.98 -6.62 2.20
N PHE A 75 -8.95 -5.84 1.70
CA PHE A 75 -10.23 -6.34 1.22
C PHE A 75 -10.07 -7.32 0.06
N TYR A 76 -9.31 -6.96 -0.99
CA TYR A 76 -9.09 -7.84 -2.14
C TYR A 76 -8.33 -9.12 -1.75
N LEU A 77 -7.34 -9.03 -0.85
CA LEU A 77 -6.66 -10.23 -0.35
C LEU A 77 -7.64 -11.18 0.34
N LYS A 78 -8.52 -10.65 1.19
CA LYS A 78 -9.55 -11.44 1.86
C LYS A 78 -10.57 -12.02 0.86
N LEU A 79 -10.94 -11.25 -0.16
CA LEU A 79 -11.81 -11.73 -1.23
C LEU A 79 -11.18 -12.92 -1.96
N PHE A 80 -9.91 -12.81 -2.37
CA PHE A 80 -9.20 -13.89 -3.06
C PHE A 80 -8.99 -15.12 -2.17
N GLU A 81 -8.78 -14.94 -0.85
CA GLU A 81 -8.69 -16.06 0.08
C GLU A 81 -9.97 -16.92 0.12
N ASN A 82 -11.16 -16.31 -0.09
CA ASN A 82 -12.42 -17.05 -0.15
C ASN A 82 -12.56 -17.94 -1.40
N PHE A 83 -11.80 -17.64 -2.46
CA PHE A 83 -11.84 -18.38 -3.72
C PHE A 83 -10.56 -19.19 -3.99
N LYS A 84 -9.69 -19.36 -2.99
CA LYS A 84 -8.39 -20.05 -3.12
C LYS A 84 -8.47 -21.46 -3.71
N ASP A 85 -9.60 -22.16 -3.52
CA ASP A 85 -9.81 -23.54 -3.97
C ASP A 85 -10.37 -23.60 -5.41
N ASN A 86 -10.66 -22.45 -6.02
CA ASN A 86 -11.20 -22.36 -7.38
C ASN A 86 -10.09 -22.31 -8.43
N GLN A 87 -9.82 -23.48 -9.03
CA GLN A 87 -8.76 -23.66 -10.02
C GLN A 87 -8.94 -22.83 -11.29
N ILE A 88 -10.17 -22.44 -11.65
CA ILE A 88 -10.47 -21.71 -12.89
C ILE A 88 -9.85 -20.31 -12.84
N ILE A 89 -10.01 -19.62 -11.72
CA ILE A 89 -9.58 -18.23 -11.53
C ILE A 89 -8.31 -18.09 -10.68
N GLN A 90 -7.77 -19.20 -10.17
CA GLN A 90 -6.60 -19.19 -9.27
C GLN A 90 -5.41 -18.45 -9.89
N ARG A 91 -5.10 -18.77 -11.15
CA ARG A 91 -3.99 -18.13 -11.88
C ARG A 91 -4.16 -16.62 -11.98
N SER A 92 -5.36 -16.17 -12.34
CA SER A 92 -5.68 -14.76 -12.49
C SER A 92 -5.61 -14.02 -11.15
N MET A 93 -6.18 -14.62 -10.10
CA MET A 93 -6.10 -14.07 -8.75
C MET A 93 -4.66 -13.99 -8.24
N ASP A 94 -3.84 -15.03 -8.43
CA ASP A 94 -2.45 -15.03 -7.97
C ASP A 94 -1.61 -13.97 -8.69
N THR A 95 -1.83 -13.82 -10.00
CA THR A 95 -1.14 -12.81 -10.83
C THR A 95 -1.52 -11.39 -10.41
N ILE A 96 -2.81 -11.12 -10.24
CA ILE A 96 -3.32 -9.81 -9.80
C ILE A 96 -2.90 -9.50 -8.37
N LYS A 97 -2.94 -10.49 -7.49
CA LYS A 97 -2.48 -10.37 -6.10
C LYS A 97 -1.00 -9.99 -6.05
N GLU A 98 -0.15 -10.66 -6.82
CA GLU A 98 1.28 -10.36 -6.82
C GLU A 98 1.56 -8.96 -7.36
N ASP A 99 0.96 -8.60 -8.51
CA ASP A 99 1.11 -7.26 -9.10
C ASP A 99 0.59 -6.16 -8.16
N MET A 100 -0.55 -6.37 -7.49
CA MET A 100 -1.10 -5.45 -6.50
C MET A 100 -0.15 -5.22 -5.32
N LEU A 101 0.42 -6.30 -4.76
CA LEU A 101 1.37 -6.20 -3.65
C LEU A 101 2.68 -5.52 -4.08
N VAL A 102 3.18 -5.83 -5.27
CA VAL A 102 4.37 -5.20 -5.85
C VAL A 102 4.17 -3.69 -6.00
N ARG A 103 3.04 -3.26 -6.57
CA ARG A 103 2.71 -1.84 -6.77
C ARG A 103 2.51 -1.11 -5.45
N PHE A 104 1.78 -1.69 -4.50
CA PHE A 104 1.47 -1.04 -3.24
C PHE A 104 2.70 -0.89 -2.33
N PHE A 105 3.56 -1.91 -2.27
CA PHE A 105 4.75 -1.87 -1.42
C PHE A 105 6.01 -1.33 -2.11
N ASN A 106 5.92 -0.95 -3.39
CA ASN A 106 7.06 -0.52 -4.20
C ASN A 106 8.24 -1.51 -4.10
N ASN A 107 7.95 -2.81 -4.28
CA ASN A 107 8.89 -3.92 -4.12
C ASN A 107 9.57 -4.05 -2.74
N SER A 108 9.08 -3.39 -1.70
CA SER A 108 9.59 -3.54 -0.33
C SER A 108 9.10 -4.84 0.30
N SER A 109 9.98 -5.84 0.37
CA SER A 109 9.68 -7.14 0.98
C SER A 109 9.33 -7.05 2.47
N SER A 110 10.03 -6.22 3.24
CA SER A 110 9.77 -6.03 4.67
C SER A 110 8.37 -5.47 4.95
N LYS A 111 8.00 -4.39 4.24
CA LYS A 111 6.65 -3.80 4.38
C LYS A 111 5.55 -4.78 3.99
N ARG A 112 5.78 -5.54 2.91
CA ARG A 112 4.86 -6.59 2.46
C ARG A 112 4.68 -7.66 3.53
N GLU A 113 5.78 -8.16 4.10
CA GLU A 113 5.75 -9.22 5.11
C GLU A 113 5.04 -8.75 6.39
N ASP A 114 5.36 -7.55 6.88
CA ASP A 114 4.73 -6.97 8.06
C ASP A 114 3.23 -6.74 7.83
N PHE A 115 2.84 -6.25 6.66
CA PHE A 115 1.43 -6.11 6.30
C PHE A 115 0.69 -7.46 6.26
N LEU A 116 1.29 -8.49 5.63
CA LEU A 116 0.69 -9.83 5.60
C LEU A 116 0.60 -10.47 6.98
N LYS A 117 1.55 -10.16 7.89
CA LYS A 117 1.46 -10.57 9.30
C LYS A 117 0.26 -9.92 9.96
N LEU A 118 0.07 -8.60 9.79
CA LEU A 118 -1.01 -7.83 10.41
C LEU A 118 -2.40 -8.35 10.02
N ILE A 119 -2.64 -8.62 8.73
CA ILE A 119 -3.96 -9.10 8.26
C ILE A 119 -4.30 -10.52 8.74
N ARG A 120 -3.28 -11.34 9.07
CA ARG A 120 -3.44 -12.74 9.50
C ARG A 120 -3.60 -12.91 11.01
N ILE A 121 -3.55 -11.82 11.78
CA ILE A 121 -3.67 -11.88 13.24
C ILE A 121 -5.05 -12.43 13.62
N PRO A 122 -5.14 -13.57 14.36
CA PRO A 122 -6.42 -14.13 14.76
C PRO A 122 -7.01 -13.34 15.91
N VAL A 123 -7.90 -12.38 15.62
CA VAL A 123 -8.52 -11.49 16.61
C VAL A 123 -9.32 -12.25 17.67
N ASN A 124 -9.78 -13.47 17.37
CA ASN A 124 -10.54 -14.32 18.30
C ASN A 124 -9.65 -15.09 19.31
N ASP A 125 -8.32 -15.08 19.15
CA ASP A 125 -7.40 -15.74 20.07
C ASP A 125 -7.20 -14.88 21.34
N LEU A 126 -7.47 -15.47 22.51
CA LEU A 126 -7.36 -14.79 23.81
C LEU A 126 -5.95 -14.25 24.09
N GLN A 127 -4.89 -14.97 23.71
CA GLN A 127 -3.51 -14.52 23.91
C GLN A 127 -3.18 -13.33 23.00
N VAL A 128 -3.67 -13.34 21.77
CA VAL A 128 -3.54 -12.22 20.84
C VAL A 128 -4.24 -10.99 21.39
N GLN A 129 -5.47 -11.13 21.89
CA GLN A 129 -6.22 -10.03 22.51
C GLN A 129 -5.45 -9.44 23.70
N ARG A 130 -4.93 -10.28 24.61
CA ARG A 130 -4.14 -9.83 25.77
C ARG A 130 -2.90 -9.03 25.34
N LYS A 131 -2.18 -9.50 24.32
CA LYS A 131 -1.01 -8.79 23.76
C LYS A 131 -1.41 -7.46 23.12
N ALA A 132 -2.47 -7.45 22.31
CA ALA A 132 -2.97 -6.25 21.66
C ALA A 132 -3.35 -5.16 22.67
N ILE A 133 -4.05 -5.53 23.75
CA ILE A 133 -4.41 -4.58 24.82
C ILE A 133 -3.19 -4.10 25.60
N ASN A 134 -2.20 -4.96 25.86
CA ASN A 134 -0.96 -4.58 26.53
C ASN A 134 -0.13 -3.58 25.71
N GLU A 135 -0.16 -3.67 24.38
CA GLU A 135 0.58 -2.79 23.46
C GLU A 135 -0.20 -1.53 23.06
N LEU A 136 -1.52 -1.50 23.29
CA LEU A 136 -2.44 -0.45 22.82
C LEU A 136 -1.99 0.97 23.17
N ILE A 137 -1.51 1.21 24.39
CA ILE A 137 -1.05 2.55 24.81
C ILE A 137 0.12 3.03 23.94
N LYS A 138 1.05 2.14 23.59
CA LYS A 138 2.18 2.48 22.72
C LYS A 138 1.71 2.77 21.31
N VAL A 139 0.79 1.96 20.78
CA VAL A 139 0.19 2.16 19.46
C VAL A 139 -0.52 3.52 19.39
N MET A 140 -1.33 3.86 20.39
CA MET A 140 -2.03 5.15 20.44
C MET A 140 -1.06 6.34 20.48
N ASN A 141 0.06 6.23 21.18
CA ASN A 141 1.08 7.27 21.21
C ASN A 141 1.76 7.47 19.86
N ASP A 142 2.01 6.39 19.12
CA ASP A 142 2.62 6.45 17.78
C ASP A 142 1.64 6.92 16.70
N LEU A 143 0.34 6.66 16.84
CA LEU A 143 -0.71 7.20 15.96
C LEU A 143 -0.86 8.72 16.09
N SER A 144 -0.57 9.27 17.26
CA SER A 144 -0.58 10.72 17.43
C SER A 144 0.57 11.31 16.59
N PRO A 145 0.31 12.32 15.74
CA PRO A 145 1.40 12.98 15.03
C PRO A 145 2.36 13.51 16.09
N ARG A 146 3.56 12.93 16.18
CA ARG A 146 4.62 13.50 17.02
C ARG A 146 4.70 14.94 16.58
N SER A 147 4.32 15.84 17.47
CA SER A 147 4.39 17.25 17.18
C SER A 147 5.86 17.52 16.87
N ASN A 148 6.19 17.67 15.59
CA ASN A 148 7.46 18.21 15.12
C ASN A 148 7.57 19.71 15.50
N LEU A 149 6.80 20.15 16.50
CA LEU A 149 7.17 21.20 17.44
C LEU A 149 8.50 20.81 18.06
N ARG A 150 9.56 21.03 17.28
CA ARG A 150 10.94 21.24 17.70
C ARG A 150 10.82 22.06 18.97
N LYS A 151 10.87 21.42 20.14
CA LYS A 151 10.77 22.08 21.44
C LYS A 151 11.89 23.11 21.43
N ARG A 152 11.54 24.34 21.08
CA ARG A 152 12.50 25.42 20.87
C ARG A 152 13.17 25.57 22.21
N LYS A 153 14.46 25.22 22.27
CA LYS A 153 15.30 25.35 23.46
C LYS A 153 15.01 26.74 24.02
N ARG A 154 14.46 26.82 25.24
CA ARG A 154 14.22 28.09 25.92
C ARG A 154 15.58 28.78 25.96
N SER A 155 15.77 29.84 25.18
CA SER A 155 17.02 30.58 25.21
C SER A 155 17.12 31.21 26.59
N HIS A 156 17.97 30.65 27.44
CA HIS A 156 18.44 31.37 28.62
C HIS A 156 19.22 32.57 28.10
N SER A 157 18.55 33.71 27.93
CA SER A 157 19.24 34.99 27.90
C SER A 157 19.80 35.20 29.31
N VAL A 158 21.07 34.85 29.48
CA VAL A 158 21.87 35.38 30.58
C VAL A 158 21.99 36.87 30.29
N PHE A 159 21.07 37.68 30.80
CA PHE A 159 21.33 39.09 31.00
C PHE A 159 22.24 39.17 32.22
N PRO A 160 23.54 39.51 32.08
CA PRO A 160 24.34 39.86 33.23
C PRO A 160 23.82 41.23 33.68
N GLY A 161 23.26 41.28 34.89
CA GLY A 161 22.84 42.54 35.50
C GLY A 161 24.01 43.53 35.49
N ARG A 162 23.87 44.62 34.73
CA ARG A 162 24.74 45.79 34.90
C ARG A 162 24.44 46.36 36.29
N ARG A 163 25.36 46.16 37.24
CA ARG A 163 25.40 46.98 38.45
C ARG A 163 25.80 48.39 38.03
N ALA A 164 24.92 49.36 38.27
CA ALA A 164 25.31 50.77 38.29
C ALA A 164 26.23 50.99 39.51
N SER A 165 27.44 51.50 39.29
CA SER A 165 28.23 52.09 40.37
C SER A 165 27.82 53.55 40.51
N LYS A 166 27.67 53.98 41.77
CA LYS A 166 27.64 55.39 42.17
C LYS A 166 28.96 56.07 41.81
#